data_AF-A0A848TYY6-F1
#
_entry.id   AF-A0A848TYY6-F1
#
_cell.length_a   1.000
_cell.length_b   1.000
_cell.length_c   1.000
_cell.angle_alpha   90.00
_cell.angle_beta   90.00
_cell.angle_gamma   90.00
#
_symmetry.space_group_name_H-M   'P 1'
#
loop_
_entity.id
_entity.type
_entity.pdbx_description
1 polymer ?
#
loop_
_entity_poly.entity_id
_entity_poly.type
_entity_poly.pdbx_seq_one_letter_code
_entity_poly.pdbx_strand_id
1 'polypeptide(L)'
;DRDVTSIKNGASLKGNKGYTTDAGTHVPLIAYWDGKIKKGSVNDNLVDFTDFLPTILETATQSKLGSILTDGHSFYQQLIGGKSEARKWIFCHYEPRWGNFVPRRYVQNTKWKLYENGEFYNLENDLEEQNPLNNDLQSEAVKGIHKQFQKVLAKYPRLQ
;
A
#
# COMPACT_ATOMS: atom_id res chain seq x y z
N ASP A 1 -22.15 2.83 -7.93
CA ASP A 1 -21.21 3.44 -6.97
C ASP A 1 -20.39 4.59 -7.58
N ARG A 2 -20.31 4.70 -8.91
CA ARG A 2 -19.67 5.84 -9.61
C ARG A 2 -20.22 7.21 -9.25
N ASP A 3 -21.44 7.28 -8.72
CA ASP A 3 -22.07 8.53 -8.27
C ASP A 3 -21.77 8.87 -6.81
N VAL A 4 -21.10 7.97 -6.07
CA VAL A 4 -20.68 8.24 -4.69
C VAL A 4 -19.45 9.12 -4.72
N THR A 5 -19.56 10.29 -4.09
CA THR A 5 -18.45 11.23 -3.90
C THR A 5 -18.07 11.26 -2.44
N SER A 6 -16.79 11.00 -2.16
CA SER A 6 -16.19 11.14 -0.84
C SER A 6 -15.42 12.45 -0.76
N ILE A 7 -15.18 12.96 0.45
CA ILE A 7 -14.30 14.11 0.68
C ILE A 7 -13.01 13.60 1.31
N LYS A 8 -11.86 13.85 0.65
CA LYS A 8 -10.52 13.54 1.17
C LYS A 8 -9.73 14.83 1.19
N ASN A 9 -9.27 15.27 2.37
CA ASN A 9 -8.53 16.53 2.56
C ASN A 9 -9.21 17.77 1.94
N GLY A 10 -10.55 17.85 2.02
CA GLY A 10 -11.32 18.94 1.44
C GLY A 10 -11.54 18.86 -0.08
N ALA A 11 -10.92 17.90 -0.77
CA ALA A 11 -11.15 17.63 -2.18
C ALA A 11 -12.24 16.57 -2.38
N SER A 12 -13.08 16.77 -3.41
CA SER A 12 -14.07 15.79 -3.82
C SER A 12 -13.43 14.65 -4.60
N LEU A 13 -13.61 13.42 -4.12
CA LEU A 13 -13.12 12.20 -4.73
C LEU A 13 -14.32 11.37 -5.20
N LYS A 14 -14.53 11.30 -6.51
CA LYS A 14 -15.66 10.56 -7.09
C LYS A 14 -15.30 9.09 -7.30
N GLY A 15 -15.96 8.18 -6.59
CA GLY A 15 -15.83 6.74 -6.75
C GLY A 15 -14.38 6.24 -6.73
N ASN A 16 -14.03 5.42 -7.72
CA ASN A 16 -12.78 4.67 -7.91
C ASN A 16 -12.67 3.26 -7.35
N LYS A 17 -13.75 2.71 -6.77
CA LYS A 17 -13.83 1.27 -6.51
C LYS A 17 -13.55 0.47 -7.79
N GLY A 18 -12.70 -0.54 -7.65
CA GLY A 18 -12.25 -1.42 -8.74
C GLY A 18 -11.13 -0.83 -9.62
N TYR A 19 -10.73 0.43 -9.43
CA TYR A 19 -9.48 0.93 -10.01
C TYR A 19 -8.33 0.77 -9.02
N THR A 20 -7.12 0.67 -9.56
CA THR A 20 -5.91 0.41 -8.77
C THR A 20 -5.21 1.67 -8.28
N THR A 21 -5.70 2.87 -8.61
CA THR A 21 -5.11 4.15 -8.15
C THR A 21 -5.28 4.34 -6.63
N ASP A 22 -4.62 5.36 -6.06
CA ASP A 22 -4.76 5.73 -4.64
C ASP A 22 -6.23 5.84 -4.23
N ALA A 23 -7.06 6.47 -5.05
CA ALA A 23 -8.49 6.64 -4.80
C ALA A 23 -9.29 5.33 -4.67
N GLY A 24 -8.84 4.25 -5.31
CA GLY A 24 -9.50 2.95 -5.27
C GLY A 24 -8.94 2.00 -4.21
N THR A 25 -7.75 2.28 -3.67
CA THR A 25 -6.97 1.31 -2.87
C THR A 25 -6.56 1.83 -1.50
N HIS A 26 -6.43 3.15 -1.34
CA HIS A 26 -6.06 3.79 -0.08
C HIS A 26 -7.32 4.04 0.78
N VAL A 27 -7.48 3.19 1.79
CA VAL A 27 -8.63 3.21 2.71
C VAL A 27 -8.27 3.85 4.06
N PRO A 28 -9.23 4.50 4.74
CA PRO A 28 -8.98 5.03 6.07
C PRO A 28 -8.78 3.89 7.09
N LEU A 29 -7.74 4.00 7.90
CA LEU A 29 -7.49 3.12 9.05
C LEU A 29 -7.51 3.96 10.34
N ILE A 30 -8.42 3.62 11.26
CA ILE A 30 -8.50 4.23 12.58
C ILE A 30 -8.31 3.13 13.63
N ALA A 31 -7.37 3.32 14.54
CA ALA A 31 -7.13 2.42 15.67
C ALA A 31 -7.35 3.17 16.99
N TYR A 32 -8.02 2.51 17.93
CA TYR A 32 -8.32 3.05 19.26
C TYR A 32 -7.99 2.05 20.35
N TRP A 33 -7.19 2.48 21.32
CA TRP A 33 -6.91 1.71 22.53
C TRP A 33 -6.54 2.66 23.65
N ASP A 34 -7.47 2.85 24.59
CA ASP A 34 -7.26 3.75 25.72
C ASP A 34 -6.08 3.32 26.59
N GLY A 35 -5.26 4.28 26.98
CA GLY A 35 -4.02 4.05 27.74
C GLY A 35 -2.88 3.35 26.98
N LYS A 36 -3.05 3.00 25.69
CA LYS A 36 -2.00 2.36 24.87
C LYS A 36 -1.65 3.15 23.62
N ILE A 37 -2.65 3.57 22.84
CA ILE A 37 -2.45 4.38 21.64
C ILE A 37 -2.48 5.86 22.04
N LYS A 38 -1.47 6.63 21.62
CA LYS A 38 -1.41 8.07 21.86
C LYS A 38 -2.58 8.75 21.12
N LYS A 39 -3.45 9.45 21.85
CA LYS A 39 -4.59 10.17 21.27
C LYS A 39 -4.11 11.20 20.24
N GLY A 40 -4.78 11.25 19.09
CA GLY A 40 -4.49 12.19 18.01
C GLY A 40 -3.17 11.94 17.26
N SER A 41 -2.49 10.81 17.47
CA SER A 41 -1.32 10.46 16.67
C SER A 41 -1.70 10.03 15.25
N VAL A 42 -0.86 10.40 14.28
CA VAL A 42 -0.95 9.97 12.88
C VAL A 42 0.23 9.05 12.57
N ASN A 43 -0.02 8.02 11.75
CA ASN A 43 0.99 7.10 11.26
C ASN A 43 0.97 7.12 9.72
N ASP A 44 2.01 7.69 9.11
CA ASP A 44 2.16 7.80 7.66
C ASP A 44 2.89 6.60 7.03
N ASN A 45 3.22 5.57 7.83
CA ASN A 45 3.85 4.36 7.32
C ASN A 45 2.85 3.52 6.51
N LEU A 46 3.40 2.75 5.57
CA LEU A 46 2.62 1.83 4.76
C LEU A 46 2.05 0.69 5.63
N VAL A 47 0.73 0.47 5.51
CA VAL A 47 0.01 -0.65 6.11
C VAL A 47 -0.75 -1.38 5.01
N ASP A 48 -0.60 -2.69 4.97
CA ASP A 48 -1.32 -3.58 4.07
C ASP A 48 -2.42 -4.35 4.80
N PHE A 49 -3.44 -4.81 4.08
CA PHE A 49 -4.46 -5.67 4.68
C PHE A 49 -3.89 -6.96 5.28
N THR A 50 -2.84 -7.52 4.68
CA THR A 50 -2.14 -8.71 5.20
C THR A 50 -1.50 -8.47 6.57
N ASP A 51 -1.23 -7.22 6.95
CA ASP A 51 -0.60 -6.87 8.21
C ASP A 51 -1.54 -7.01 9.43
N PHE A 52 -2.85 -7.11 9.21
CA PHE A 52 -3.83 -7.21 10.29
C PHE A 52 -3.69 -8.50 11.09
N LEU A 53 -3.52 -9.65 10.42
CA LEU A 53 -3.39 -10.95 11.09
C LEU A 53 -2.21 -10.95 12.08
N PRO A 54 -0.97 -10.63 11.68
CA PRO A 54 0.14 -10.61 12.63
C PRO A 54 0.01 -9.49 13.68
N THR A 55 -0.61 -8.36 13.35
CA THR A 55 -0.84 -7.27 14.31
C THR A 55 -1.83 -7.65 15.41
N ILE A 56 -2.95 -8.28 15.06
CA ILE A 56 -3.96 -8.74 16.03
C ILE A 56 -3.36 -9.79 16.96
N LEU A 57 -2.57 -10.71 16.42
CA LEU A 57 -1.94 -11.77 17.20
C LEU A 57 -0.82 -11.25 18.12
N GLU A 58 0.03 -10.33 17.65
CA GLU A 58 1.03 -9.67 18.51
C GLU A 58 0.33 -8.83 19.59
N THR A 59 -0.78 -8.18 19.26
CA THR A 59 -1.60 -7.43 20.23
C THR A 59 -2.15 -8.35 21.34
N ALA A 60 -2.69 -9.52 20.97
CA ALA A 60 -3.30 -10.45 21.92
C ALA A 60 -2.27 -11.18 22.81
N THR A 61 -1.10 -11.49 22.27
CA THR A 61 -0.09 -12.34 22.95
C THR A 61 1.11 -11.56 23.48
N GLN A 62 1.24 -10.29 23.10
CA GLN A 62 2.42 -9.45 23.35
C GLN A 62 3.74 -10.06 22.88
N SER A 63 3.67 -11.03 21.97
CA SER A 63 4.82 -11.75 21.43
C SER A 63 4.79 -11.63 19.92
N LYS A 64 5.96 -11.34 19.32
CA LYS A 64 6.08 -11.46 17.87
C LYS A 64 5.78 -12.90 17.50
N LEU A 65 4.86 -13.07 16.58
CA LEU A 65 4.67 -14.35 15.94
C LEU A 65 6.00 -14.78 15.33
N GLY A 66 6.43 -15.99 15.67
CA GLY A 66 7.56 -16.65 15.02
C GLY A 66 7.22 -17.01 13.57
N SER A 67 7.66 -18.18 13.12
CA SER A 67 7.51 -18.66 11.73
C SER A 67 6.07 -19.00 11.32
N ILE A 68 5.10 -18.11 11.53
CA ILE A 68 3.85 -18.13 10.78
C ILE A 68 4.17 -17.76 9.33
N LEU A 69 3.68 -18.58 8.41
CA LEU A 69 3.69 -18.28 6.98
C LEU A 69 2.65 -17.19 6.70
N THR A 70 3.03 -15.93 6.91
CA THR A 70 2.25 -14.76 6.49
C THR A 70 3.16 -13.78 5.75
N ASP A 71 2.61 -13.14 4.73
CA ASP A 71 3.26 -12.02 4.04
C ASP A 71 3.11 -10.69 4.81
N GLY A 72 2.32 -10.70 5.89
CA GLY A 72 2.03 -9.55 6.75
C GLY A 72 3.16 -9.18 7.70
N HIS A 73 3.31 -7.89 7.96
CA HIS A 73 4.25 -7.30 8.90
C HIS A 73 3.47 -6.59 10.01
N SER A 74 3.58 -7.04 11.25
CA SER A 74 2.86 -6.43 12.37
C SER A 74 3.20 -4.94 12.52
N PHE A 75 2.16 -4.11 12.63
CA PHE A 75 2.27 -2.68 12.97
C PHE A 75 1.90 -2.39 14.43
N TYR A 76 1.78 -3.41 15.30
CA TYR A 76 1.44 -3.23 16.71
C TYR A 76 2.37 -2.24 17.42
N GLN A 77 3.69 -2.37 17.23
CA GLN A 77 4.66 -1.45 17.83
C GLN A 77 4.46 0.00 17.35
N GLN A 78 3.99 0.21 16.12
CA GLN A 78 3.66 1.54 15.61
C GLN A 78 2.44 2.13 16.33
N LEU A 79 1.46 1.30 16.71
CA LEU A 79 0.27 1.75 17.45
C LEU A 79 0.62 2.28 18.85
N ILE A 80 1.53 1.60 19.54
CA ILE A 80 1.88 1.90 20.94
C ILE A 80 3.11 2.82 21.09
N GLY A 81 3.64 3.37 19.98
CA GLY A 81 4.84 4.22 19.99
C GLY A 81 6.15 3.48 20.32
N GLY A 82 6.18 2.17 20.12
CA GLY A 82 7.36 1.32 20.29
C GLY A 82 8.30 1.35 19.09
N LYS A 83 9.43 0.65 19.20
CA LYS A 83 10.40 0.51 18.11
C LYS A 83 9.85 -0.46 17.06
N SER A 84 9.70 0.03 15.83
CA SER A 84 9.20 -0.75 14.69
C SER A 84 9.96 -0.43 13.42
N GLU A 85 10.10 -1.41 12.54
CA GLU A 85 10.48 -1.15 11.15
C GLU A 85 9.23 -1.06 10.29
N ALA A 86 9.08 0.03 9.56
CA ALA A 86 7.98 0.20 8.62
C ALA A 86 8.12 -0.78 7.43
N ARG A 87 6.98 -1.27 6.94
CA ARG A 87 6.92 -2.04 5.69
C ARG A 87 7.46 -1.18 4.54
N LYS A 88 8.34 -1.77 3.73
CA LYS A 88 9.04 -1.06 2.65
C LYS A 88 8.22 -0.97 1.35
N TRP A 89 7.33 -1.93 1.12
CA TRP A 89 6.49 -2.01 -0.08
C TRP A 89 5.28 -2.94 0.16
N ILE A 90 4.24 -2.76 -0.65
CA ILE A 90 3.13 -3.70 -0.84
C ILE A 90 3.11 -4.20 -2.27
N PHE A 91 2.55 -5.38 -2.46
CA PHE A 91 2.31 -5.98 -3.77
C PHE A 91 0.81 -6.24 -3.91
N CYS A 92 0.26 -5.97 -5.08
CA CYS A 92 -1.13 -6.27 -5.40
C CYS A 92 -1.21 -7.10 -6.68
N HIS A 93 -2.00 -8.17 -6.60
CA HIS A 93 -2.47 -8.94 -7.75
C HIS A 93 -3.97 -8.71 -7.91
N TYR A 94 -4.36 -7.87 -8.86
CA TYR A 94 -5.76 -7.53 -9.10
C TYR A 94 -6.25 -8.18 -10.40
N GLU A 95 -7.08 -9.21 -10.27
CA GLU A 95 -7.66 -9.96 -11.37
C GLU A 95 -9.18 -10.08 -11.18
N PRO A 96 -9.93 -8.97 -11.39
CA PRO A 96 -11.35 -8.94 -11.11
C PRO A 96 -12.14 -9.80 -12.10
N ARG A 97 -12.98 -10.69 -11.56
CA ARG A 97 -13.97 -11.47 -12.34
C ARG A 97 -15.35 -10.81 -12.37
N TRP A 98 -15.40 -9.52 -12.12
CA TRP A 98 -16.62 -8.71 -12.05
C TRP A 98 -16.37 -7.34 -12.68
N GLY A 99 -17.41 -6.73 -13.25
CA GLY A 99 -17.30 -5.44 -13.92
C GLY A 99 -16.37 -5.46 -15.14
N ASN A 100 -16.15 -4.28 -15.74
CA ASN A 100 -15.28 -4.09 -16.89
C ASN A 100 -13.95 -3.46 -16.44
N PHE A 101 -13.23 -4.16 -15.55
CA PHE A 101 -11.97 -3.70 -15.01
C PHE A 101 -10.79 -4.44 -15.64
N VAL A 102 -9.67 -3.73 -15.79
CA VAL A 102 -8.45 -4.29 -16.38
C VAL A 102 -7.64 -5.00 -15.29
N PRO A 103 -7.29 -6.28 -15.46
CA PRO A 103 -6.36 -6.95 -14.56
C PRO A 103 -5.02 -6.22 -14.49
N ARG A 104 -4.52 -6.00 -13.28
CA ARG A 104 -3.33 -5.19 -13.00
C ARG A 104 -2.52 -5.85 -11.89
N ARG A 105 -1.21 -5.85 -12.03
CA ARG A 105 -0.25 -6.18 -10.97
C ARG A 105 0.65 -4.99 -10.73
N TYR A 106 0.94 -4.69 -9.46
CA TYR A 106 1.83 -3.59 -9.12
C TYR A 106 2.53 -3.80 -7.78
N VAL A 107 3.66 -3.11 -7.61
CA VAL A 107 4.36 -2.93 -6.35
C VAL A 107 4.39 -1.44 -6.05
N GLN A 108 4.11 -1.05 -4.80
CA GLN A 108 4.20 0.34 -4.38
C GLN A 108 4.76 0.51 -2.98
N ASN A 109 5.30 1.69 -2.72
CA ASN A 109 5.50 2.20 -1.36
C ASN A 109 4.77 3.54 -1.21
N THR A 110 5.09 4.32 -0.19
CA THR A 110 4.44 5.62 0.05
C THR A 110 4.70 6.66 -1.03
N LYS A 111 5.73 6.49 -1.87
CA LYS A 111 6.16 7.48 -2.87
C LYS A 111 6.14 6.97 -4.31
N TRP A 112 6.34 5.68 -4.51
CA TRP A 112 6.58 5.12 -5.83
C TRP A 112 5.66 3.95 -6.09
N LYS A 113 5.26 3.79 -7.34
CA LYS A 113 4.43 2.67 -7.79
C LYS A 113 4.85 2.20 -9.17
N LEU A 114 5.11 0.91 -9.29
CA LEU A 114 5.46 0.24 -10.54
C LEU A 114 4.39 -0.79 -10.90
N TYR A 115 3.77 -0.63 -12.05
CA TYR A 115 2.92 -1.63 -12.66
C TYR A 115 3.74 -2.65 -13.46
N GLU A 116 3.21 -3.85 -13.61
CA GLU A 116 3.86 -4.93 -14.38
C GLU A 116 4.11 -4.57 -15.85
N ASN A 117 3.28 -3.70 -16.44
CA ASN A 117 3.47 -3.20 -17.81
C ASN A 117 4.63 -2.19 -17.95
N GLY A 118 5.30 -1.83 -16.85
CA GLY A 118 6.42 -0.89 -16.82
C GLY A 118 6.04 0.55 -16.50
N GLU A 119 4.75 0.88 -16.37
CA GLU A 119 4.33 2.21 -15.93
C GLU A 119 4.80 2.47 -14.50
N PHE A 120 5.59 3.54 -14.30
CA PHE A 120 6.21 3.89 -13.03
C PHE A 120 5.84 5.32 -12.62
N TYR A 121 5.29 5.51 -11.43
CA TYR A 121 4.72 6.79 -10.99
C TYR A 121 5.34 7.28 -9.68
N ASN A 122 5.36 8.61 -9.52
CA ASN A 122 5.64 9.28 -8.24
C ASN A 122 4.32 9.73 -7.60
N LEU A 123 3.90 9.04 -6.55
CA LEU A 123 2.64 9.26 -5.85
C LEU A 123 2.62 10.56 -5.03
N GLU A 124 3.77 11.18 -4.71
CA GLU A 124 3.76 12.45 -3.97
C GLU A 124 3.23 13.61 -4.82
N ASN A 125 3.47 13.55 -6.14
CA ASN A 125 3.13 14.63 -7.07
C ASN A 125 2.10 14.22 -8.13
N ASP A 126 1.83 12.92 -8.30
CA ASP A 126 0.92 12.36 -9.31
C ASP A 126 0.06 11.23 -8.72
N LEU A 127 -0.78 11.58 -7.74
CA LEU A 127 -1.70 10.63 -7.07
C LEU A 127 -2.73 10.00 -8.01
N GLU A 128 -3.05 10.69 -9.11
CA GLU A 128 -3.98 10.20 -10.13
C GLU A 128 -3.29 9.34 -11.20
N GLU A 129 -1.97 9.17 -11.11
CA GLU A 129 -1.16 8.31 -11.98
C GLU A 129 -1.32 8.66 -13.47
N GLN A 130 -1.34 9.95 -13.79
CA GLN A 130 -1.56 10.46 -15.15
C GLN A 130 -0.28 10.54 -15.98
N ASN A 131 0.89 10.66 -15.32
CA ASN A 131 2.16 10.97 -15.97
C ASN A 131 3.22 9.92 -15.61
N PRO A 132 3.29 8.79 -16.34
CA PRO A 132 4.31 7.79 -16.09
C PRO A 132 5.72 8.36 -16.33
N LEU A 133 6.65 8.03 -15.44
CA LEU A 133 8.02 8.49 -15.47
C LEU A 133 8.80 7.81 -16.59
N ASN A 134 9.56 8.60 -17.34
CA ASN A 134 10.62 8.05 -18.17
C ASN A 134 11.80 7.66 -17.27
N ASN A 135 11.97 6.35 -17.04
CA ASN A 135 12.99 5.80 -16.14
C ASN A 135 14.42 6.17 -16.55
N ASP A 136 14.72 6.33 -17.83
CA ASP A 136 16.08 6.65 -18.31
C ASP A 136 16.53 8.06 -17.91
N LEU A 137 15.57 8.97 -17.74
CA LEU A 137 15.79 10.35 -17.34
C LEU A 137 15.85 10.53 -15.80
N GLN A 138 15.64 9.46 -15.03
CA GLN A 138 15.62 9.55 -13.57
C GLN A 138 17.02 9.41 -12.96
N SER A 139 17.15 9.89 -11.71
CA SER A 139 18.36 9.71 -10.90
C SER A 139 18.66 8.23 -10.62
N GLU A 140 19.92 7.90 -10.31
CA GLU A 140 20.29 6.50 -10.01
C GLU A 140 19.55 5.94 -8.79
N ALA A 141 19.20 6.79 -7.82
CA ALA A 141 18.40 6.39 -6.67
C ALA A 141 17.00 5.89 -7.09
N VAL A 142 16.33 6.64 -7.97
CA VAL A 142 15.00 6.29 -8.49
C VAL A 142 15.07 5.05 -9.37
N LYS A 143 16.10 4.94 -10.23
CA LYS A 143 16.38 3.72 -11.00
C LYS A 143 16.62 2.50 -10.09
N GLY A 144 17.27 2.70 -8.95
CA GLY A 144 17.47 1.68 -7.92
C GLY A 144 16.15 1.14 -7.34
N ILE A 145 15.21 2.05 -7.04
CA ILE A 145 13.85 1.69 -6.56
C ILE A 145 13.09 0.93 -7.63
N HIS A 146 13.11 1.41 -8.88
CA HIS A 146 12.50 0.73 -10.02
C HIS A 146 13.03 -0.72 -10.15
N LYS A 147 14.36 -0.90 -10.15
CA LYS A 147 15.00 -2.23 -10.19
C LYS A 147 14.58 -3.10 -8.99
N GLN A 148 14.45 -2.53 -7.79
CA GLN A 148 13.98 -3.25 -6.61
C GLN A 148 12.54 -3.75 -6.80
N PHE A 149 11.64 -2.90 -7.31
CA PHE A 149 10.25 -3.25 -7.53
C PHE A 149 10.09 -4.30 -8.64
N GLN A 150 10.89 -4.22 -9.71
CA GLN A 150 10.95 -5.28 -10.73
C GLN A 150 11.32 -6.65 -10.12
N LYS A 151 12.29 -6.67 -9.20
CA LYS A 151 12.65 -7.90 -8.48
C LYS A 151 11.51 -8.44 -7.62
N VAL A 152 10.70 -7.56 -7.01
CA VAL A 152 9.51 -7.99 -6.24
C VAL A 152 8.45 -8.56 -7.17
N LEU A 153 8.11 -7.89 -8.26
CA LEU A 153 7.15 -8.37 -9.26
C LEU A 153 7.53 -9.76 -9.80
N ALA A 154 8.82 -9.97 -10.07
CA ALA A 154 9.33 -11.24 -10.59
C ALA A 154 9.22 -12.44 -9.62
N LYS A 155 8.99 -12.20 -8.31
CA LYS A 155 8.81 -13.29 -7.33
C LYS A 155 7.44 -13.96 -7.42
N TYR A 156 6.43 -13.25 -7.95
CA TYR A 156 5.05 -13.71 -7.96
C TYR A 156 4.60 -14.12 -9.37
N PRO A 157 3.73 -15.14 -9.52
CA PRO A 157 3.22 -15.57 -10.81
C PRO A 157 2.55 -14.45 -11.60
N ARG A 158 2.60 -14.55 -12.94
CA ARG A 158 1.93 -13.61 -13.86
C ARG A 158 0.42 -13.83 -13.90
N LEU A 159 -0.31 -12.79 -14.29
CA LEU A 159 -1.72 -12.90 -14.68
C LEU A 159 -1.86 -13.98 -15.75
N GLN A 160 -2.89 -14.81 -15.62
CA GLN A 160 -3.20 -15.89 -16.57
C GLN A 160 -4.00 -15.38 -17.76
#